data_AF-A0A8X6KG45-F1
#
_entry.id   AF-A0A8X6KG45-F1
#
_cell.length_a   1.000
_cell.length_b   1.000
_cell.length_c   1.000
_cell.angle_alpha   90.00
_cell.angle_beta   90.00
_cell.angle_gamma   90.00
#
_symmetry.space_group_name_H-M   'P 1'
#
loop_
_entity.id
_entity.type
_entity.pdbx_description
1 polymer ?
#
loop_
_entity_poly.entity_id
_entity_poly.type
_entity_poly.pdbx_seq_one_letter_code
_entity_poly.pdbx_strand_id
1 'polypeptide(L)'
;MLSLKKRTKENPWRNDTLNLPDCPRSIIEAAFRLTTGHDCLYAHLCRFRIVYSPACPLCCCGAAMNADYLPICSALTKNYIDS
;
A
#
# COMPACT_ATOMS: atom_id res chain seq x y z
N MET A 1 3.14 13.78 -28.75
CA MET A 1 2.17 13.43 -27.69
C MET A 1 2.07 11.90 -27.63
N LEU A 2 2.92 11.22 -26.85
CA LEU A 2 2.83 9.76 -26.73
C LEU A 2 1.48 9.41 -26.08
N SER A 3 0.67 8.66 -26.81
CA SER A 3 -0.66 8.21 -26.39
C SER A 3 -0.58 7.53 -25.02
N LEU A 4 -1.24 8.12 -24.01
CA LEU A 4 -1.42 7.55 -22.67
C LEU A 4 -1.83 6.06 -22.73
N LYS A 5 -2.61 5.68 -23.76
CA LYS A 5 -3.07 4.31 -23.99
C LYS A 5 -1.95 3.30 -24.26
N LYS A 6 -0.81 3.72 -24.83
CA LYS A 6 0.35 2.84 -25.03
C LYS A 6 1.08 2.58 -23.70
N ARG A 7 1.18 3.60 -22.84
CA ARG A 7 1.88 3.51 -21.55
C ARG A 7 1.18 2.58 -20.56
N THR A 8 -0.16 2.53 -20.57
CA THR A 8 -0.91 1.67 -19.64
C THR A 8 -0.84 0.18 -19.97
N LYS A 9 -0.48 -0.19 -21.21
CA LYS A 9 -0.48 -1.58 -21.68
C LYS A 9 0.75 -2.37 -21.19
N GLU A 10 1.82 -1.69 -20.82
CA GLU A 10 3.10 -2.27 -20.40
C GLU A 10 3.36 -2.15 -18.89
N ASN A 11 2.38 -1.65 -18.14
CA ASN A 11 2.55 -1.40 -16.71
C ASN A 11 2.49 -2.70 -15.90
N PRO A 12 3.55 -3.04 -15.12
CA PRO A 12 3.61 -4.27 -14.32
C PRO A 12 2.42 -4.42 -13.37
N TRP A 13 1.98 -3.33 -12.76
CA TRP A 13 0.86 -3.29 -11.82
C TRP A 13 -0.51 -3.58 -12.44
N ARG A 14 -0.64 -3.60 -13.77
CA ARG A 14 -1.94 -3.86 -14.42
C ARG A 14 -2.49 -5.24 -14.09
N ASN A 15 -1.63 -6.26 -14.05
CA ASN A 15 -2.05 -7.62 -13.73
C ASN A 15 -2.42 -7.76 -12.25
N ASP A 16 -1.68 -7.08 -11.37
CA ASP A 16 -1.96 -7.07 -9.93
C ASP A 16 -3.31 -6.38 -9.62
N THR A 17 -3.68 -5.36 -10.40
CA THR A 17 -4.97 -4.68 -10.25
C THR A 17 -6.18 -5.45 -10.80
N LEU A 18 -5.98 -6.44 -11.67
CA LEU A 18 -7.09 -7.24 -12.22
C LEU A 18 -7.61 -8.29 -11.23
N ASN A 19 -6.86 -8.60 -10.18
CA ASN A 19 -7.23 -9.54 -9.13
C ASN A 19 -7.87 -8.86 -7.90
N LEU A 20 -8.26 -7.58 -8.02
CA LEU A 20 -8.90 -6.86 -6.92
C LEU A 20 -10.33 -7.40 -6.70
N PRO A 21 -10.68 -7.84 -5.48
CA PRO A 21 -12.01 -8.35 -5.17
C PRO A 21 -13.09 -7.27 -5.30
N ASP A 22 -14.33 -7.69 -5.55
CA ASP A 22 -15.48 -6.79 -5.62
C ASP A 22 -15.81 -6.29 -4.21
N CYS A 23 -15.23 -5.15 -3.84
CA CYS A 23 -15.21 -4.60 -2.50
C CYS A 23 -15.59 -3.11 -2.54
N PRO A 24 -15.91 -2.50 -1.39
CA PRO A 24 -16.05 -1.06 -1.29
C PRO A 24 -14.91 -0.33 -2.00
N ARG A 25 -15.25 0.72 -2.76
CA ARG A 25 -14.29 1.53 -3.51
C ARG A 25 -13.09 1.98 -2.67
N SER A 26 -13.31 2.28 -1.38
CA SER A 26 -12.25 2.65 -0.44
C SER A 26 -11.18 1.56 -0.26
N ILE A 27 -11.59 0.29 -0.20
CA ILE A 27 -10.68 -0.85 -0.09
C ILE A 27 -9.91 -1.03 -1.39
N ILE A 28 -10.59 -0.94 -2.54
CA ILE A 28 -9.96 -1.03 -3.87
C ILE A 28 -8.94 0.10 -4.05
N GLU A 29 -9.27 1.32 -3.66
CA GLU A 29 -8.35 2.47 -3.72
C GLU A 29 -7.13 2.30 -2.80
N ALA A 30 -7.32 1.78 -1.58
CA ALA A 30 -6.23 1.49 -0.66
C ALA A 30 -5.29 0.40 -1.23
N ALA A 31 -5.85 -0.69 -1.72
CA ALA A 31 -5.10 -1.78 -2.32
C ALA A 31 -4.37 -1.33 -3.59
N PHE A 32 -5.00 -0.52 -4.45
CA PHE A 32 -4.35 0.06 -5.63
C PHE A 32 -3.14 0.94 -5.27
N ARG A 33 -3.26 1.77 -4.23
CA ARG A 33 -2.14 2.61 -3.77
C ARG A 33 -0.98 1.74 -3.26
N LEU A 34 -1.28 0.69 -2.50
CA LEU A 34 -0.28 -0.28 -2.01
C LEU A 34 0.40 -1.05 -3.15
N THR A 35 -0.35 -1.60 -4.10
CA THR A 35 0.22 -2.39 -5.21
C THR A 35 1.07 -1.56 -6.16
N THR A 36 0.67 -0.31 -6.40
CA THR A 36 1.43 0.60 -7.25
C THR A 36 2.60 1.28 -6.53
N GLY A 37 2.80 1.02 -5.24
CA GLY A 37 3.83 1.66 -4.44
C GLY A 37 3.59 3.16 -4.22
N HIS A 38 2.37 3.66 -4.49
CA HIS A 38 1.95 5.02 -4.14
C HIS A 38 1.41 5.09 -2.70
N ASP A 39 1.90 4.18 -1.85
CA ASP A 39 1.62 4.15 -0.45
C ASP A 39 2.58 5.07 0.30
N CYS A 40 2.04 5.97 1.13
CA CYS A 40 2.86 6.83 1.99
C CYS A 40 3.30 6.09 3.26
N LEU A 41 3.59 4.79 3.19
CA LEU A 41 4.01 4.03 4.36
C LEU A 41 5.42 4.44 4.77
N TYR A 42 5.73 4.31 6.06
CA TYR A 42 7.02 4.76 6.61
C TYR A 42 8.21 4.06 5.95
N ALA A 43 8.08 2.78 5.57
CA ALA A 43 9.13 2.10 4.83
C ALA A 43 9.37 2.72 3.44
N HIS A 44 8.32 3.14 2.75
CA HIS A 44 8.41 3.84 1.47
C HIS A 44 9.02 5.25 1.65
N LEU A 45 8.48 6.03 2.59
CA LEU A 45 8.97 7.38 2.90
C LEU A 45 10.45 7.39 3.32
N CYS A 46 10.91 6.36 4.05
CA CYS A 46 12.29 6.22 4.47
C CYS A 46 13.23 6.00 3.27
N ARG A 47 12.80 5.28 2.22
CA ARG A 47 13.58 5.11 0.98
C ARG A 47 13.84 6.45 0.28
N PHE A 48 12.87 7.37 0.37
CA PHE A 48 13.01 8.74 -0.14
C PHE A 48 13.64 9.73 0.85
N ARG A 49 14.08 9.26 2.02
CA ARG A 49 14.68 10.07 3.09
C ARG A 49 13.75 11.20 3.59
N ILE A 50 12.44 11.03 3.44
CA ILE A 50 11.42 11.95 3.99
C ILE A 50 11.30 11.73 5.51
N VAL A 51 11.42 10.48 5.95
CA VAL A 51 11.49 10.09 7.36
C VAL A 51 12.82 9.38 7.64
N TYR A 52 13.27 9.43 8.89
CA TYR A 52 14.55 8.85 9.31
C TYR A 52 14.50 7.36 9.61
N SER A 53 13.31 6.80 9.83
CA SER A 53 13.13 5.40 10.21
C SER A 53 11.96 4.77 9.45
N PRO A 54 12.09 3.51 8.98
CA PRO A 54 10.98 2.79 8.36
C PRO A 54 10.01 2.21 9.41
N ALA A 55 10.31 2.35 10.70
CA ALA A 55 9.55 1.77 11.78
C ALA A 55 8.09 2.23 11.77
N CYS A 56 7.20 1.30 12.11
CA CYS A 56 5.78 1.59 12.21
C CYS A 56 5.53 2.60 13.33
N PRO A 57 4.92 3.76 13.03
CA PRO A 57 4.57 4.75 14.04
C PRO A 57 3.31 4.35 14.83
N LEU A 58 2.57 3.33 14.36
CA LEU A 58 1.31 2.91 14.94
C LEU A 58 1.50 1.85 16.05
N CYS A 59 2.49 0.97 15.91
CA CYS A 59 2.88 0.01 16.95
C CYS A 59 4.18 0.46 17.64
N CYS A 60 4.37 0.08 18.90
CA CYS A 60 5.67 0.25 19.57
C CYS A 60 6.67 -0.89 19.27
N CYS A 61 6.43 -1.66 18.22
CA CYS A 61 7.12 -2.91 17.95
C CYS A 61 8.38 -2.79 17.07
N GLY A 62 8.64 -1.60 16.53
CA GLY A 62 9.84 -1.30 15.74
C GLY A 62 9.91 -1.96 14.36
N ALA A 63 8.93 -2.78 13.99
CA ALA A 63 8.84 -3.40 12.66
C ALA A 63 8.68 -2.33 11.57
N ALA A 64 9.23 -2.59 10.39
CA ALA A 64 9.08 -1.67 9.26
C ALA A 64 7.62 -1.64 8.78
N MET A 65 7.02 -0.45 8.65
CA MET A 65 5.66 -0.32 8.11
C MET A 65 5.71 -0.39 6.59
N ASN A 66 5.55 -1.60 6.06
CA ASN A 66 5.39 -1.89 4.64
C ASN A 66 4.03 -2.59 4.40
N ALA A 67 3.68 -2.81 3.12
CA ALA A 67 2.41 -3.42 2.74
C ALA A 67 2.20 -4.81 3.38
N ASP A 68 3.26 -5.63 3.47
CA ASP A 68 3.20 -6.97 4.05
C ASP A 68 2.99 -6.95 5.58
N TYR A 69 3.46 -5.90 6.25
CA TYR A 69 3.36 -5.75 7.69
C TYR A 69 2.01 -5.19 8.16
N LEU A 70 1.33 -4.38 7.34
CA LEU A 70 0.06 -3.75 7.70
C LEU A 70 -1.00 -4.73 8.26
N PRO A 71 -1.25 -5.91 7.65
CA PRO A 71 -2.27 -6.84 8.13
C PRO A 71 -2.00 -7.39 9.54
N ILE A 72 -0.73 -7.47 9.93
CA ILE A 72 -0.29 -8.00 11.23
C ILE A 72 0.07 -6.90 12.25
N CYS A 73 -0.10 -5.64 11.87
CA CYS A 73 0.15 -4.53 12.77
C CYS A 73 -0.91 -4.52 13.89
N SER A 74 -0.48 -4.72 15.13
CA SER A 74 -1.38 -4.82 16.30
C SER A 74 -2.27 -3.59 16.52
N ALA A 75 -1.84 -2.42 16.04
CA ALA A 75 -2.63 -1.20 16.08
C ALA A 75 -3.78 -1.18 15.05
N LEU A 76 -3.67 -1.96 13.97
CA LEU A 76 -4.66 -2.05 12.89
C LEU A 76 -5.54 -3.30 12.99
N THR A 77 -5.02 -4.42 13.49
CA THR A 77 -5.74 -5.71 13.58
C THR A 77 -6.99 -5.62 14.46
N LYS A 78 -7.10 -4.63 15.36
CA LYS A 78 -8.29 -4.43 16.22
C LYS A 78 -9.56 -3.98 15.48
N ASN A 79 -9.45 -3.46 14.24
CA ASN A 79 -10.58 -2.86 13.52
C ASN A 79 -11.18 -3.77 12.43
N TYR A 80 -10.62 -4.94 12.16
CA TYR A 80 -11.05 -5.80 11.04
C TYR A 80 -12.09 -6.86 11.43
N ILE A 81 -12.45 -6.96 12.71
CA ILE A 81 -13.36 -8.01 13.22
C ILE A 81 -14.84 -7.58 13.17
N ASP A 82 -15.13 -6.28 13.00
CA ASP A 82 -16.50 -5.74 13.11
C ASP A 82 -17.04 -5.04 11.83
N SER A 83 -16.55 -5.38 10.62
CA SER A 83 -16.98 -4.75 9.34
C SER A 83 -17.53 -5.74 8.33
#